data_AF-A0A379WW85-F1
#
_entry.id   AF-A0A379WW85-F1
#
_cell.length_a   1.000
_cell.length_b   1.000
_cell.length_c   1.000
_cell.angle_alpha   90.00
_cell.angle_beta   90.00
_cell.angle_gamma   90.00
#
_symmetry.space_group_name_H-M   'P 1'
#
loop_
_entity.id
_entity.type
_entity.pdbx_description
1 polymer ?
#
loop_
_entity_poly.entity_id
_entity_poly.type
_entity_poly.pdbx_seq_one_letter_code
_entity_poly.pdbx_strand_id
1 'polypeptide(L)' 'MDALELLVNRRSASRLAEPAPVGEQLQNILRAGMRVPDHKSLQPWRFL' A
#
# COMPACT_ATOMS: atom_id res chain seq x y z
N MET A 1 11.22 -9.13 -3.34
CA MET A 1 10.85 -9.10 -4.77
C MET A 1 11.53 -7.90 -5.37
N ASP A 2 12.01 -8.01 -6.60
CA ASP A 2 12.48 -6.85 -7.32
C ASP A 2 11.31 -5.90 -7.62
N ALA A 3 11.57 -4.58 -7.68
CA ALA A 3 10.51 -3.58 -7.86
C ALA A 3 9.85 -3.70 -9.25
N LEU A 4 10.63 -3.93 -10.30
CA LEU A 4 10.11 -4.08 -11.65
C LEU A 4 9.30 -5.38 -11.76
N GLU A 5 9.80 -6.46 -11.17
CA GLU A 5 9.11 -7.74 -11.11
C GLU A 5 7.73 -7.63 -10.42
N LEU A 6 7.65 -6.90 -9.29
CA LEU A 6 6.40 -6.63 -8.59
C LEU A 6 5.42 -5.87 -9.48
N LEU A 7 5.87 -4.79 -10.11
CA LEU A 7 5.01 -3.93 -10.93
C LEU A 7 4.41 -4.69 -12.13
N VAL A 8 5.20 -5.53 -12.79
CA VAL A 8 4.75 -6.31 -13.96
C VAL A 8 3.82 -7.45 -13.56
N ASN A 9 4.04 -8.08 -12.42
CA ASN A 9 3.31 -9.30 -12.02
C ASN A 9 2.24 -9.09 -10.94
N ARG A 10 1.95 -7.84 -10.56
CA ARG A 10 0.99 -7.51 -9.51
C ARG A 10 -0.40 -8.06 -9.84
N ARG A 11 -0.97 -8.85 -8.92
CA ARG A 11 -2.35 -9.35 -8.97
C ARG A 11 -3.10 -9.02 -7.69
N SER A 12 -4.42 -8.91 -7.78
CA SER A 12 -5.29 -8.79 -6.61
C SER A 12 -5.69 -10.19 -6.12
N ALA A 13 -5.70 -10.42 -4.82
CA ALA A 13 -6.15 -11.67 -4.21
C ALA A 13 -7.51 -11.47 -3.53
N SER A 14 -8.51 -12.29 -3.88
CA SER A 14 -9.89 -12.15 -3.38
C SER A 14 -10.19 -13.01 -2.15
N ARG A 15 -9.44 -14.11 -1.94
CA ARG A 15 -9.62 -15.03 -0.81
C ARG A 15 -8.50 -14.82 0.20
N LEU A 16 -8.74 -13.90 1.15
CA LEU A 16 -7.82 -13.59 2.24
C LEU A 16 -8.11 -14.46 3.46
N ALA A 17 -7.12 -14.59 4.34
CA ALA A 17 -7.22 -15.31 5.61
C ALA A 17 -6.48 -14.54 6.71
N GLU A 18 -6.72 -14.91 7.96
CA GLU A 18 -5.98 -14.38 9.10
C GLU A 18 -4.53 -14.88 9.15
N PRO A 19 -3.59 -14.11 9.75
CA PRO A 19 -3.80 -12.79 10.36
C PRO A 19 -3.72 -11.65 9.34
N ALA A 20 -4.44 -10.55 9.62
CA ALA A 20 -4.26 -9.31 8.88
C ALA A 20 -2.86 -8.71 9.15
N PRO A 21 -2.33 -7.86 8.25
CA PRO A 21 -1.11 -7.10 8.54
C PRO A 21 -1.29 -6.22 9.78
N VAL A 22 -0.36 -6.31 10.72
CA VAL A 22 -0.36 -5.53 11.97
C VAL A 22 1.02 -4.92 12.23
N GLY A 23 1.11 -4.01 13.19
CA GLY A 23 2.38 -3.38 13.59
C GLY A 23 3.09 -2.72 12.41
N GLU A 24 4.38 -3.01 12.23
CA GLU A 24 5.18 -2.42 11.16
C GLU A 24 4.66 -2.75 9.75
N GLN A 25 4.05 -3.92 9.55
CA GLN A 25 3.49 -4.28 8.24
C GLN A 25 2.38 -3.32 7.84
N LEU A 26 1.45 -3.03 8.77
CA LEU A 26 0.39 -2.05 8.55
C LEU A 26 0.97 -0.64 8.35
N GLN A 27 1.95 -0.24 9.16
CA GLN A 27 2.59 1.06 9.04
C GLN A 27 3.27 1.24 7.67
N ASN A 28 3.93 0.20 7.15
CA ASN A 28 4.57 0.26 5.84
C ASN A 28 3.55 0.40 4.70
N ILE A 29 2.39 -0.25 4.80
CA ILE A 29 1.29 -0.09 3.82
C ILE A 29 0.78 1.36 3.82
N LEU A 30 0.51 1.92 5.00
CA LEU A 30 0.03 3.31 5.11
C LEU A 30 1.08 4.32 4.62
N ARG A 31 2.36 4.10 4.98
CA ARG A 31 3.49 4.92 4.49
C ARG A 31 3.62 4.88 2.97
N ALA A 32 3.45 3.71 2.35
CA ALA A 32 3.46 3.59 0.91
C ALA A 32 2.30 4.36 0.27
N GLY A 33 1.09 4.27 0.83
CA GLY A 33 -0.09 5.01 0.35
C GLY A 33 0.08 6.54 0.36
N MET A 34 0.79 7.07 1.36
CA MET A 34 1.07 8.51 1.47
C MET A 34 2.09 9.04 0.44
N ARG A 35 2.73 8.19 -0.37
CA ARG A 35 3.73 8.60 -1.38
C ARG A 35 3.16 8.77 -2.78
N VAL A 36 1.84 8.64 -2.94
CA VAL A 36 1.16 8.89 -4.22
C VAL A 36 1.40 10.35 -4.68
N PRO A 37 1.54 10.61 -6.00
CA PRO A 37 1.64 11.97 -6.50
C PRO A 37 0.48 12.85 -6.02
N ASP A 38 0.82 14.01 -5.48
CA ASP A 38 -0.12 14.96 -4.89
C ASP A 38 -0.02 16.31 -5.60
N HIS A 39 -1.04 16.65 -6.38
CA HIS A 39 -1.04 17.94 -7.03
C HIS A 39 -1.22 19.06 -5.98
N LYS A 40 -0.20 19.91 -5.85
CA LYS A 40 -0.11 20.98 -4.84
C LYS A 40 0.06 20.49 -3.40
N SER A 41 0.46 19.24 -3.17
CA SER A 41 0.76 18.71 -1.82
C SER A 41 -0.39 18.91 -0.82
N LEU A 42 -1.63 18.76 -1.27
CA LEU A 42 -2.82 19.06 -0.48
C LEU A 42 -3.14 18.00 0.57
N GLN A 43 -2.58 16.79 0.41
CA GLN A 43 -2.85 15.59 1.19
C GLN A 43 -4.37 15.36 1.42
N PRO A 44 -5.22 15.39 0.37
CA PRO A 44 -6.68 15.35 0.50
C PRO A 44 -7.21 13.94 0.77
N TRP A 45 -6.53 13.17 1.63
CA TRP A 45 -6.87 11.80 1.97
C TRP A 45 -6.76 11.55 3.47
N ARG A 46 -7.56 10.61 3.94
CA ARG A 46 -7.52 10.10 5.31
C ARG A 46 -7.75 8.60 5.26
N PHE A 47 -6.83 7.84 5.82
CA PHE A 47 -7.03 6.41 6.09
C PHE A 47 -7.85 6.29 7.40
N LEU A 48 -8.91 5.47 7.38
CA LEU A 48 -9.80 5.21 8.52
C LEU A 48 -9.45 3.87 9.18
#